data_AF-A0A956UHG6-F1
#
_entry.id   AF-A0A956UHG6-F1
#
_cell.length_a   1.000
_cell.length_b   1.000
_cell.length_c   1.000
_cell.angle_alpha   90.00
_cell.angle_beta   90.00
_cell.angle_gamma   90.00
#
_symmetry.space_group_name_H-M   'P 1'
#
loop_
_entity.id
_entity.type
_entity.pdbx_description
1 polymer ?
#
loop_
_entity_poly.entity_id
_entity_poly.type
_entity_poly.pdbx_seq_one_letter_code
_entity_poly.pdbx_strand_id
1 'polypeptide(L)'
;MEQELLQFEREDDAPSHEAPERYFKFQRTGDPTHLLPVLRHNAWDVLSLVALAAHLSHTCGVEGAPLQAARAAEYAGDHEPAARLFATALESPGLGRTQRVDTLERLARCLGKLGRWEEAEETWAMLAAEPRARRLLPYIERAKIAEHRLKTPARALAVCEEARGLVSRGLIRPGPEPGVLSVSALEGRISRLERKLGR
;
A
#
# COMPACT_ATOMS: atom_id res chain seq x y z
N MET A 1 6.54 -4.20 32.99
CA MET A 1 5.67 -3.88 31.84
C MET A 1 5.42 -5.10 30.95
N GLU A 2 6.43 -5.77 30.40
CA GLU A 2 6.22 -7.00 29.61
C GLU A 2 5.66 -8.18 30.45
N GLN A 3 6.16 -8.33 31.68
CA GLN A 3 5.72 -9.35 32.65
C GLN A 3 4.25 -9.20 33.08
N GLU A 4 3.77 -7.97 33.28
CA GLU A 4 2.40 -7.71 33.75
C GLU A 4 1.35 -7.90 32.64
N LEU A 5 1.75 -7.74 31.39
CA LEU A 5 0.85 -7.81 30.22
C LEU A 5 0.75 -9.22 29.61
N LEU A 6 1.82 -10.02 29.68
CA LEU A 6 1.90 -11.31 28.98
C LEU A 6 1.89 -12.55 29.89
N GLN A 7 1.87 -12.37 31.22
CA GLN A 7 1.91 -13.45 32.23
C GLN A 7 3.01 -14.50 31.96
N PHE A 8 4.13 -14.06 31.38
CA PHE A 8 5.23 -14.92 30.97
C PHE A 8 6.49 -14.56 31.77
N GLU A 9 7.07 -15.55 32.45
CA GLU A 9 8.39 -15.43 33.08
C GLU A 9 9.48 -15.92 32.11
N ARG A 10 10.42 -15.03 31.78
CA ARG A 10 11.59 -15.34 30.96
C ARG A 10 12.64 -16.00 31.87
N GLU A 11 12.89 -17.29 31.70
CA GLU A 11 14.10 -17.95 32.21
C GLU A 11 15.27 -17.69 31.23
N ASP A 12 16.40 -17.22 31.77
CA ASP A 12 17.67 -16.91 31.09
C ASP A 12 17.73 -15.65 30.21
N ASP A 13 18.16 -14.54 30.82
CA ASP A 13 18.73 -13.41 30.10
C ASP A 13 20.27 -13.53 30.04
N ALA A 14 20.80 -13.73 28.84
CA ALA A 14 22.13 -13.21 28.55
C ALA A 14 22.01 -11.68 28.47
N PRO A 15 22.79 -10.89 29.22
CA PRO A 15 22.70 -9.44 29.18
C PRO A 15 22.87 -8.92 27.75
N SER A 16 22.00 -8.00 27.31
CA SER A 16 22.00 -7.50 25.93
C SER A 16 23.35 -6.91 25.49
N HIS A 17 24.16 -6.42 26.45
CA HIS A 17 25.51 -5.91 26.20
C HIS A 17 26.54 -7.00 25.83
N GLU A 18 26.27 -8.27 26.12
CA GLU A 18 27.14 -9.40 25.76
C GLU A 18 26.93 -9.91 24.33
N ALA A 19 25.87 -9.47 23.64
CA ALA A 19 25.54 -9.96 22.31
C ALA A 19 26.67 -9.76 21.28
N PRO A 20 27.37 -8.61 21.23
CA PRO A 20 28.52 -8.43 20.33
C PRO A 20 29.66 -9.40 20.66
N GLU A 21 29.99 -9.59 21.94
CA GLU A 21 31.10 -10.45 22.35
C GLU A 21 30.83 -11.92 22.04
N ARG A 22 29.60 -12.39 22.27
CA ARG A 22 29.13 -13.74 21.94
C ARG A 22 29.18 -14.00 20.45
N TYR A 23 28.79 -13.03 19.63
CA TYR A 23 28.91 -13.10 18.17
C TYR A 23 30.37 -13.19 17.71
N PHE A 24 31.28 -12.40 18.30
CA PHE A 24 32.71 -12.50 17.99
C PHE A 24 33.35 -13.83 18.45
N LYS A 25 32.91 -14.40 19.57
CA LYS A 25 33.33 -15.73 20.01
C LYS A 25 32.87 -16.81 19.02
N PHE A 26 31.63 -16.77 18.56
CA PHE A 26 31.15 -17.66 17.50
C PHE A 26 31.98 -17.51 16.21
N GLN A 27 32.24 -16.29 15.73
CA GLN A 27 33.05 -16.08 14.52
C GLN A 27 34.47 -16.65 14.62
N ARG A 28 35.09 -16.58 15.80
CA ARG A 28 36.46 -17.09 16.02
C ARG A 28 36.53 -18.60 16.20
N THR A 29 35.52 -19.20 16.84
CA THR A 29 35.54 -20.61 17.26
C THR A 29 34.74 -21.53 16.35
N GLY A 30 33.78 -20.98 15.60
CA GLY A 30 32.78 -21.75 14.87
C GLY A 30 31.73 -22.42 15.76
N ASP A 31 31.82 -22.29 17.09
CA ASP A 31 30.93 -22.98 18.03
C ASP A 31 29.59 -22.21 18.18
N PRO A 32 28.46 -22.77 17.71
CA PRO A 32 27.16 -22.11 17.75
C PRO A 32 26.61 -21.94 19.18
N THR A 33 27.13 -22.68 20.17
CA THR A 33 26.66 -22.58 21.57
C THR A 33 26.82 -21.17 22.14
N HIS A 34 27.80 -20.40 21.65
CA HIS A 34 27.99 -19.01 22.02
C HIS A 34 26.84 -18.10 21.57
N LEU A 35 26.20 -18.43 20.44
CA LEU A 35 25.16 -17.60 19.82
C LEU A 35 23.74 -18.02 20.22
N LEU A 36 23.54 -19.27 20.65
CA LEU A 36 22.23 -19.80 21.03
C LEU A 36 21.46 -18.91 22.04
N PRO A 37 22.08 -18.34 23.09
CA PRO A 37 21.37 -17.48 24.04
C PRO A 37 20.89 -16.16 23.40
N VAL A 38 21.69 -15.58 22.49
CA VAL A 38 21.33 -14.35 21.77
C VAL A 38 20.16 -14.60 20.82
N LEU A 39 20.17 -15.74 20.12
CA LEU A 39 19.08 -16.12 19.23
C LEU A 39 17.78 -16.41 20.01
N ARG A 40 17.89 -17.07 21.16
CA ARG A 40 16.75 -17.34 22.05
C ARG A 40 16.13 -16.04 22.57
N HIS A 41 16.96 -15.11 23.02
CA HIS A 41 16.49 -13.80 23.48
C HIS A 41 15.80 -13.02 22.36
N ASN A 42 16.41 -12.92 21.17
CA ASN A 42 15.79 -12.28 20.01
C ASN A 42 14.46 -12.94 19.61
N ALA A 43 14.37 -14.28 19.68
CA ALA A 43 13.13 -14.97 19.39
C ALA A 43 12.02 -14.57 20.37
N TRP A 44 12.34 -14.48 21.66
CA TRP A 44 11.39 -14.00 22.67
C TRP A 44 10.99 -12.53 22.48
N ASP A 45 11.93 -11.64 22.12
CA ASP A 45 11.62 -10.23 21.84
C ASP A 45 10.68 -10.08 20.63
N VAL A 46 10.90 -10.87 19.57
CA VAL A 46 10.00 -10.87 18.41
C VAL A 46 8.62 -11.38 18.80
N LEU A 47 8.54 -12.47 19.57
CA LEU A 47 7.27 -13.02 20.04
C LEU A 47 6.53 -12.06 20.98
N SER A 48 7.25 -11.38 21.88
CA SER A 48 6.64 -10.43 22.80
C SER A 48 6.14 -9.17 22.08
N LEU A 49 6.85 -8.70 21.05
CA LEU A 49 6.36 -7.63 20.18
C LEU A 49 5.09 -8.03 19.42
N VAL A 50 5.01 -9.26 18.92
CA VAL A 50 3.79 -9.79 18.28
C VAL A 50 2.64 -9.85 19.29
N ALA A 51 2.89 -10.38 20.49
CA ALA A 51 1.88 -10.48 21.54
C ALA A 51 1.41 -9.11 22.04
N LEU A 52 2.33 -8.16 22.21
CA LEU A 52 2.02 -6.77 22.55
C LEU A 52 1.22 -6.09 21.44
N ALA A 53 1.58 -6.30 20.17
CA ALA A 53 0.82 -5.77 19.04
C ALA A 53 -0.61 -6.33 19.00
N ALA A 54 -0.79 -7.63 19.26
CA ALA A 54 -2.12 -8.25 19.36
C ALA A 54 -2.91 -7.70 20.55
N HIS A 55 -2.27 -7.56 21.72
CA HIS A 55 -2.89 -7.01 22.92
C HIS A 55 -3.31 -5.53 22.70
N LEU A 56 -2.45 -4.70 22.13
CA LEU A 56 -2.79 -3.31 21.80
C LEU A 56 -3.90 -3.25 20.75
N SER A 57 -3.89 -4.16 19.77
CA SER A 57 -4.96 -4.24 18.78
C SER A 57 -6.32 -4.55 19.42
N HIS A 58 -6.35 -5.46 20.39
CA HIS A 58 -7.56 -5.82 21.12
C HIS A 58 -8.00 -4.70 22.08
N THR A 59 -7.11 -4.27 22.98
CA THR A 59 -7.38 -3.31 24.06
C THR A 59 -7.69 -1.91 23.55
N CYS A 60 -7.04 -1.45 22.48
CA CYS A 60 -7.34 -0.15 21.87
C CYS A 60 -8.52 -0.20 20.90
N GLY A 61 -9.24 -1.32 20.78
CA GLY A 61 -10.37 -1.46 19.85
C GLY A 61 -9.96 -1.30 18.39
N VAL A 62 -8.72 -1.69 18.06
CA VAL A 62 -8.23 -1.75 16.67
C VAL A 62 -8.82 -2.98 15.96
N GLU A 63 -9.45 -3.91 16.71
CA GLU A 63 -10.59 -4.69 16.22
C GLU A 63 -11.69 -3.75 15.74
N GLY A 64 -11.69 -3.43 14.45
CA GLY A 64 -12.55 -2.39 13.88
C GLY A 64 -11.80 -1.21 13.26
N ALA A 65 -10.48 -1.31 13.07
CA ALA A 65 -9.74 -0.41 12.19
C ALA A 65 -9.65 -1.03 10.79
N PRO A 66 -10.69 -0.87 9.94
CA PRO A 66 -10.80 -1.54 8.64
C PRO A 66 -9.59 -1.28 7.75
N LEU A 67 -8.92 -0.13 7.93
CA LEU A 67 -7.72 0.20 7.18
C LEU A 67 -6.57 -0.75 7.48
N GLN A 68 -6.20 -0.98 8.75
CA GLN A 68 -5.09 -1.84 9.16
C GLN A 68 -5.32 -3.29 8.73
N ALA A 69 -6.54 -3.79 8.95
CA ALA A 69 -6.95 -5.12 8.51
C ALA A 69 -6.88 -5.25 6.97
N ALA A 70 -7.31 -4.21 6.23
CA ALA A 70 -7.16 -4.18 4.78
C ALA A 70 -5.69 -4.23 4.34
N ARG A 71 -4.79 -3.52 5.05
CA ARG A 71 -3.35 -3.56 4.73
C ARG A 71 -2.75 -4.94 4.96
N ALA A 72 -3.14 -5.61 6.05
CA ALA A 72 -2.68 -6.95 6.37
C ALA A 72 -3.16 -7.96 5.32
N ALA A 73 -4.44 -7.90 4.94
CA ALA A 73 -5.00 -8.73 3.87
C ALA A 73 -4.30 -8.47 2.52
N GLU A 74 -4.07 -7.21 2.14
CA GLU A 74 -3.36 -6.88 0.90
C GLU A 74 -1.92 -7.43 0.91
N TYR A 75 -1.22 -7.30 2.04
CA TYR A 75 0.14 -7.82 2.21
C TYR A 75 0.19 -9.35 2.11
N ALA A 76 -0.83 -10.05 2.63
CA ALA A 76 -0.97 -11.49 2.49
C ALA A 76 -1.32 -11.95 1.06
N GLY A 77 -1.67 -11.01 0.17
CA GLY A 77 -2.14 -11.32 -1.20
C GLY A 77 -3.64 -11.60 -1.29
N ASP A 78 -4.36 -11.48 -0.18
CA ASP A 78 -5.81 -11.70 -0.09
C ASP A 78 -6.56 -10.44 -0.55
N HIS A 79 -6.53 -10.20 -1.86
CA HIS A 79 -7.05 -8.97 -2.46
C HIS A 79 -8.56 -8.77 -2.30
N GLU A 80 -9.34 -9.85 -2.22
CA GLU A 80 -10.81 -9.80 -2.09
C GLU A 80 -11.22 -9.33 -0.67
N PRO A 81 -10.72 -9.92 0.43
CA PRO A 81 -10.87 -9.34 1.76
C PRO A 81 -10.31 -7.92 1.87
N ALA A 82 -9.14 -7.64 1.27
CA ALA A 82 -8.53 -6.32 1.31
C ALA A 82 -9.42 -5.26 0.66
N ALA A 83 -9.97 -5.52 -0.53
CA ALA A 83 -10.85 -4.61 -1.24
C ALA A 83 -12.11 -4.28 -0.41
N ARG A 84 -12.76 -5.29 0.19
CA ARG A 84 -13.92 -5.05 1.05
C ARG A 84 -13.57 -4.17 2.25
N LEU A 85 -12.47 -4.46 2.92
CA LEU A 85 -12.05 -3.71 4.11
C LEU A 85 -11.63 -2.27 3.76
N PHE A 86 -10.95 -2.04 2.64
CA PHE A 86 -10.67 -0.68 2.17
C PHE A 86 -11.94 0.09 1.84
N ALA A 87 -12.95 -0.55 1.23
CA ALA A 87 -14.24 0.08 0.97
C ALA A 87 -14.94 0.48 2.28
N THR A 88 -15.01 -0.41 3.27
CA THR A 88 -15.54 -0.09 4.61
C THR A 88 -14.75 1.04 5.30
N ALA A 89 -13.42 1.07 5.12
CA ALA A 89 -12.59 2.15 5.67
C ALA A 89 -12.94 3.53 5.06
N LEU A 90 -13.33 3.59 3.79
CA LEU A 90 -13.73 4.85 3.13
C LEU A 90 -15.06 5.41 3.64
N GLU A 91 -15.90 4.57 4.23
CA GLU A 91 -17.18 4.95 4.86
C GLU A 91 -17.00 5.42 6.30
N SER A 92 -15.84 5.18 6.91
CA SER A 92 -15.59 5.49 8.32
C SER A 92 -15.51 7.01 8.56
N PRO A 93 -16.34 7.57 9.47
CA PRO A 93 -16.26 8.98 9.82
C PRO A 93 -14.93 9.27 10.51
N GLY A 94 -14.19 10.26 10.00
CA GLY A 94 -12.89 10.66 10.54
C GLY A 94 -11.67 10.17 9.76
N LEU A 95 -11.85 9.48 8.62
CA LEU A 95 -10.73 9.15 7.74
C LEU A 95 -10.06 10.43 7.23
N GLY A 96 -8.81 10.66 7.63
CA GLY A 96 -8.05 11.84 7.23
C GLY A 96 -7.83 11.87 5.72
N ARG A 97 -7.75 13.06 5.12
CA ARG A 97 -7.61 13.23 3.66
C ARG A 97 -6.44 12.44 3.05
N THR A 98 -5.29 12.41 3.73
CA THR A 98 -4.12 11.63 3.28
C THR A 98 -4.41 10.14 3.29
N GLN A 99 -5.08 9.64 4.34
CA GLN A 99 -5.48 8.24 4.43
C GLN A 99 -6.52 7.90 3.36
N ARG A 100 -7.51 8.78 3.13
CA ARG A 100 -8.52 8.60 2.06
C ARG A 100 -7.88 8.44 0.69
N VAL A 101 -6.91 9.28 0.35
CA VAL A 101 -6.15 9.19 -0.91
C VAL A 101 -5.37 7.87 -1.01
N ASP A 102 -4.68 7.44 0.05
CA ASP A 102 -3.98 6.15 0.11
C ASP A 102 -4.96 4.97 -0.05
N THR A 103 -6.07 5.00 0.68
CA THR A 103 -7.10 3.96 0.68
C THR A 103 -7.74 3.80 -0.70
N LEU A 104 -8.13 4.89 -1.37
CA LEU A 104 -8.69 4.84 -2.72
C LEU A 104 -7.68 4.25 -3.72
N GLU A 105 -6.42 4.66 -3.65
CA GLU A 105 -5.38 4.13 -4.54
C GLU A 105 -5.20 2.62 -4.35
N ARG A 106 -5.16 2.13 -3.11
CA ARG A 106 -4.96 0.71 -2.80
C ARG A 106 -6.18 -0.13 -3.11
N LEU A 107 -7.38 0.38 -2.85
CA LEU A 107 -8.63 -0.25 -3.27
C LEU A 107 -8.66 -0.44 -4.79
N ALA A 108 -8.38 0.61 -5.56
CA ALA A 108 -8.39 0.53 -7.02
C ALA A 108 -7.37 -0.49 -7.56
N ARG A 109 -6.19 -0.60 -6.91
CA ARG A 109 -5.19 -1.63 -7.22
C ARG A 109 -5.68 -3.04 -6.90
N CYS A 110 -6.30 -3.24 -5.74
CA CYS A 110 -6.88 -4.54 -5.34
C CYS A 110 -7.98 -4.97 -6.32
N LEU A 111 -8.90 -4.09 -6.67
CA LEU A 111 -9.95 -4.35 -7.68
C LEU A 111 -9.35 -4.74 -9.03
N GLY A 112 -8.27 -4.06 -9.45
CA GLY A 112 -7.52 -4.44 -10.65
C GLY A 112 -6.87 -5.83 -10.57
N LYS A 113 -6.40 -6.26 -9.39
CA LYS A 113 -5.87 -7.63 -9.18
C LYS A 113 -6.97 -8.70 -9.25
N LEU A 114 -8.18 -8.35 -8.83
CA LEU A 114 -9.35 -9.22 -8.87
C LEU A 114 -10.04 -9.26 -10.25
N GLY A 115 -9.60 -8.43 -11.20
CA GLY A 115 -10.22 -8.34 -12.52
C GLY A 115 -11.54 -7.57 -12.55
N ARG A 116 -11.87 -6.84 -11.46
CA ARG A 116 -13.06 -6.00 -11.32
C ARG A 116 -12.77 -4.62 -11.92
N TRP A 117 -12.63 -4.58 -13.24
CA TRP A 117 -12.05 -3.45 -13.97
C TRP A 117 -12.91 -2.18 -13.92
N GLU A 118 -14.22 -2.34 -14.02
CA GLU A 118 -15.21 -1.26 -13.95
C GLU A 118 -15.13 -0.56 -12.59
N GLU A 119 -15.20 -1.33 -11.50
CA GLU A 119 -15.10 -0.81 -10.13
C GLU A 119 -13.72 -0.17 -9.86
N ALA A 120 -12.65 -0.74 -10.42
CA ALA A 120 -11.33 -0.15 -10.32
C ALA A 120 -11.27 1.22 -11.00
N GLU A 121 -11.86 1.35 -12.20
CA GLU A 121 -11.90 2.60 -12.96
C GLU A 121 -12.73 3.67 -12.25
N GLU A 122 -13.86 3.28 -11.66
CA GLU A 122 -14.68 4.15 -10.79
C GLU A 122 -13.90 4.61 -9.54
N THR A 123 -13.16 3.70 -8.90
CA THR A 123 -12.34 4.05 -7.74
C THR A 123 -11.21 5.00 -8.08
N TRP A 124 -10.55 4.81 -9.24
CA TRP A 124 -9.60 5.80 -9.75
C TRP A 124 -10.25 7.14 -10.08
N ALA A 125 -11.50 7.16 -10.57
CA ALA A 125 -12.24 8.40 -10.81
C ALA A 125 -12.57 9.13 -9.50
N MET A 126 -12.95 8.41 -8.45
CA MET A 126 -13.11 8.98 -7.11
C MET A 126 -11.81 9.61 -6.61
N LEU A 127 -10.67 8.93 -6.79
CA LEU A 127 -9.36 9.49 -6.42
C LEU A 127 -8.99 10.73 -7.24
N ALA A 128 -9.34 10.78 -8.53
CA ALA A 128 -9.12 11.95 -9.38
C ALA A 128 -9.94 13.16 -8.90
N ALA A 129 -11.14 12.92 -8.39
CA ALA A 129 -12.04 13.94 -7.88
C ALA A 129 -11.68 14.44 -6.47
N GLU A 130 -10.79 13.75 -5.75
CA GLU A 130 -10.39 14.16 -4.41
C GLU A 130 -9.79 15.59 -4.41
N PRO A 131 -10.30 16.51 -3.57
CA PRO A 131 -9.84 17.88 -3.55
C PRO A 131 -8.33 17.95 -3.39
N ARG A 132 -7.64 18.77 -4.19
CA ARG A 132 -6.17 18.93 -4.23
C ARG A 132 -5.37 17.63 -4.40
N ALA A 133 -5.97 16.53 -4.87
CA ALA A 133 -5.23 15.39 -5.40
C ALA A 133 -4.63 15.80 -6.75
N ARG A 134 -3.52 16.55 -6.72
CA ARG A 134 -2.83 17.05 -7.92
C ARG A 134 -2.02 15.95 -8.60
N ARG A 135 -2.62 14.77 -8.81
CA ARG A 135 -1.94 13.55 -9.27
C ARG A 135 -2.40 13.17 -10.67
N LEU A 136 -1.44 12.90 -11.56
CA LEU A 136 -1.74 12.40 -12.91
C LEU A 136 -2.06 10.89 -12.92
N LEU A 137 -1.56 10.14 -11.92
CA LEU A 137 -1.71 8.69 -11.81
C LEU A 137 -3.13 8.17 -12.05
N PRO A 138 -4.21 8.71 -11.42
CA PRO A 138 -5.54 8.14 -11.57
C PRO A 138 -6.05 8.21 -13.01
N TYR A 139 -5.75 9.28 -13.75
CA TYR A 139 -6.11 9.43 -15.16
C TYR A 139 -5.40 8.41 -16.05
N ILE A 140 -4.11 8.18 -15.78
CA ILE A 140 -3.32 7.20 -16.55
C ILE A 140 -3.83 5.79 -16.31
N GLU A 141 -4.15 5.41 -15.07
CA GLU A 141 -4.69 4.08 -14.77
C GLU A 141 -6.11 3.90 -15.35
N ARG A 142 -6.98 4.91 -15.26
CA ARG A 142 -8.29 4.88 -15.93
C ARG A 142 -8.16 4.69 -17.45
N ALA A 143 -7.25 5.43 -18.09
CA ALA A 143 -7.02 5.28 -19.53
C ALA A 143 -6.51 3.88 -19.91
N LYS A 144 -5.61 3.30 -19.11
CA LYS A 144 -5.12 1.92 -19.30
C LYS A 144 -6.24 0.90 -19.16
N ILE A 145 -7.08 1.03 -18.13
CA ILE A 145 -8.22 0.13 -17.91
C ILE A 145 -9.20 0.23 -19.08
N ALA A 146 -9.60 1.44 -19.46
CA ALA A 146 -10.49 1.69 -20.59
C ALA A 146 -9.95 1.11 -21.89
N GLU A 147 -8.67 1.33 -22.21
CA GLU A 147 -8.06 0.85 -23.45
C GLU A 147 -7.87 -0.68 -23.46
N HIS A 148 -7.29 -1.25 -22.40
CA HIS A 148 -6.78 -2.62 -22.42
C HIS A 148 -7.77 -3.65 -21.87
N ARG A 149 -8.60 -3.27 -20.91
CA ARG A 149 -9.54 -4.18 -20.23
C ARG A 149 -10.95 -4.02 -20.76
N LEU A 150 -11.46 -2.79 -20.77
CA LEU A 150 -12.83 -2.48 -21.23
C LEU A 150 -12.95 -2.33 -22.76
N LYS A 151 -11.81 -2.31 -23.48
CA LYS A 151 -11.75 -2.17 -24.95
C LYS A 151 -12.51 -0.96 -25.49
N THR A 152 -12.51 0.14 -24.75
CA THR A 152 -13.15 1.42 -25.11
C THR A 152 -12.09 2.51 -25.35
N PRO A 153 -11.39 2.48 -26.51
CA PRO A 153 -10.32 3.45 -26.81
C PRO A 153 -10.81 4.91 -26.82
N ALA A 154 -12.08 5.16 -27.18
CA ALA A 154 -12.68 6.48 -27.12
C ALA A 154 -12.76 7.02 -25.68
N ARG A 155 -13.13 6.17 -24.71
CA ARG A 155 -13.13 6.52 -23.28
C ARG A 155 -11.72 6.78 -22.77
N ALA A 156 -10.76 5.95 -23.18
CA ALA A 156 -9.35 6.13 -22.84
C ALA A 156 -8.81 7.48 -23.34
N LEU A 157 -9.14 7.86 -24.59
CA LEU A 157 -8.74 9.14 -25.17
C LEU A 157 -9.34 10.32 -24.39
N ALA A 158 -10.64 10.29 -24.13
CA ALA A 158 -11.34 11.35 -23.40
C ALA A 158 -10.70 11.62 -22.02
N VAL A 159 -10.35 10.55 -21.28
CA VAL A 159 -9.67 10.67 -19.98
C VAL A 159 -8.27 11.27 -20.12
N CYS A 160 -7.52 10.90 -21.16
CA CYS A 160 -6.19 11.49 -21.41
C CYS A 160 -6.29 12.97 -21.81
N GLU A 161 -7.25 13.36 -22.63
CA GLU A 161 -7.48 14.75 -23.01
C GLU A 161 -7.91 15.61 -21.82
N GLU A 162 -8.77 15.07 -20.95
CA GLU A 162 -9.14 15.69 -19.68
C GLU A 162 -7.88 15.97 -18.84
N ALA A 163 -7.02 14.95 -18.67
CA ALA A 163 -5.78 15.07 -17.95
C ALA A 163 -4.83 16.11 -18.56
N ARG A 164 -4.71 16.14 -19.90
CA ARG A 164 -3.91 17.14 -20.63
C ARG A 164 -4.39 18.56 -20.33
N GLY A 165 -5.70 18.79 -20.37
CA GLY A 165 -6.31 20.07 -20.03
C GLY A 165 -6.08 20.48 -18.57
N LEU A 166 -6.04 19.52 -17.64
CA LEU A 166 -5.76 19.80 -16.22
C LEU A 166 -4.27 20.09 -15.97
N VAL A 167 -3.38 19.42 -16.69
CA VAL A 167 -1.93 19.67 -16.66
C VAL A 167 -1.61 21.06 -17.21
N SER A 168 -2.20 21.45 -18.35
CA SER A 168 -1.96 22.77 -18.96
C SER A 168 -2.45 23.92 -18.07
N ARG A 169 -3.51 23.70 -17.29
CA ARG A 169 -4.01 24.66 -16.27
C ARG A 169 -3.23 24.62 -14.94
N GLY A 170 -2.23 23.74 -14.79
CA GLY A 170 -1.46 23.59 -13.55
C GLY A 170 -2.25 22.99 -12.38
N LEU A 171 -3.39 22.36 -12.65
CA LEU A 171 -4.27 21.77 -11.63
C LEU A 171 -3.79 20.39 -11.19
N ILE A 172 -3.07 19.68 -12.06
CA ILE A 172 -2.41 18.40 -11.78
C ILE A 172 -0.92 18.54 -11.99
N ARG A 173 -0.13 17.89 -11.14
CA ARG A 173 1.32 17.81 -11.30
C ARG A 173 1.70 16.52 -12.05
N PRO A 174 2.29 16.63 -13.25
CA PRO A 174 2.93 15.49 -13.90
C PRO A 174 4.19 15.07 -13.12
N GLY A 175 4.60 13.82 -13.32
CA GLY A 175 5.87 13.29 -12.83
C GLY A 175 7.07 13.78 -13.66
N PRO A 176 8.30 13.48 -13.22
CA PRO A 176 9.51 13.89 -13.91
C PRO A 176 9.67 13.19 -15.27
N GLU A 177 10.41 13.84 -16.16
CA GLU A 177 10.87 13.26 -17.43
C GLU A 177 12.22 12.52 -17.23
N PRO A 178 12.46 11.39 -17.92
CA PRO A 178 11.48 10.57 -18.64
C PRO A 178 10.69 9.69 -17.67
N GLY A 179 9.35 9.71 -17.72
CA GLY A 179 8.53 8.94 -16.80
C GLY A 179 7.15 8.56 -17.34
N VAL A 180 6.56 7.47 -16.87
CA VAL A 180 5.22 7.03 -17.33
C VAL A 180 4.08 7.99 -16.94
N LEU A 181 4.33 8.84 -15.93
CA LEU A 181 3.45 9.91 -15.47
C LEU A 181 3.92 11.29 -15.95
N SER A 182 4.78 11.35 -16.96
CA SER A 182 5.26 12.61 -17.52
C SER A 182 4.29 13.20 -18.54
N VAL A 183 4.56 14.44 -18.97
CA VAL A 183 3.78 15.09 -20.02
C VAL A 183 4.04 14.40 -21.36
N SER A 184 5.30 14.08 -21.67
CA SER A 184 5.66 13.39 -22.92
C SER A 184 4.95 12.03 -23.06
N ALA A 185 4.86 11.27 -21.96
CA ALA A 185 4.17 9.98 -21.94
C ALA A 185 2.64 10.11 -22.05
N LEU A 186 2.06 11.20 -21.56
CA LEU A 186 0.64 11.50 -21.74
C LEU A 186 0.34 11.84 -23.21
N GLU A 187 1.10 12.75 -23.82
CA GLU A 187 0.93 13.13 -25.23
C GLU A 187 1.15 11.93 -26.16
N GLY A 188 2.19 11.13 -25.95
CA GLY A 188 2.43 9.92 -26.74
C GLY A 188 1.30 8.89 -26.62
N ARG A 189 0.57 8.86 -25.50
CA ARG A 189 -0.62 8.02 -25.33
C ARG A 189 -1.81 8.59 -26.10
N ILE A 190 -2.03 9.90 -26.08
CA ILE A 190 -3.06 10.59 -26.86
C ILE A 190 -2.86 10.31 -28.36
N SER A 191 -1.67 10.58 -28.90
CA SER A 191 -1.39 10.38 -30.33
C SER A 191 -1.48 8.91 -30.77
N ARG A 192 -1.22 7.95 -29.88
CA ARG A 192 -1.48 6.52 -30.18
C ARG A 192 -2.98 6.23 -30.26
N LEU A 193 -3.77 6.78 -29.33
CA LEU A 193 -5.21 6.55 -29.26
C LEU A 193 -5.95 7.24 -30.41
N GLU A 194 -5.55 8.45 -30.81
CA GLU A 194 -6.08 9.17 -31.98
C GLU A 194 -5.90 8.35 -33.26
N ARG A 195 -4.66 7.90 -33.54
CA ARG A 195 -4.37 7.02 -34.68
C ARG A 195 -5.21 5.74 -34.68
N LYS A 196 -5.43 5.15 -33.50
CA LYS A 196 -6.26 3.93 -33.35
C LYS A 196 -7.73 4.18 -33.64
N LEU A 197 -8.21 5.40 -33.40
CA LEU A 197 -9.59 5.83 -33.66
C LEU A 197 -9.78 6.44 -35.05
N GLY A 198 -8.71 6.56 -35.86
CA GLY A 198 -8.75 7.20 -37.17
C GLY A 198 -8.95 8.72 -37.11
N ARG A 199 -8.48 9.35 -36.03
CA ARG A 199 -8.47 10.81 -35.84
C ARG A 199 -7.07 11.37 -36.09
#